data_AF-A0ABD3H1C4-F1
#
_entry.id   AF-A0ABD3H1C4-F1
#
_cell.length_a   1.000
_cell.length_b   1.000
_cell.length_c   1.000
_cell.angle_alpha   90.00
_cell.angle_beta   90.00
_cell.angle_gamma   90.00
#
_symmetry.space_group_name_H-M   'P 1'
#
loop_
_entity.id
_entity.type
_entity.pdbx_description
1 polymer ?
#
loop_
_entity_poly.entity_id
_entity_poly.type
_entity_poly.pdbx_seq_one_letter_code
_entity_poly.pdbx_strand_id
1 'polypeptide(L)'
;MAEALMAKYQLGANTPNVPSPLSVGLHETYKKMHAEGVPVPPFREPKIYQSIVDLIGWTPLVEIYQITKEEGVVARVVAKLEGLNPGSSVKDRIALEMILDAEQKGLITPGVTTLI
;
A
#
# COMPACT_ATOMS: atom_id res chain seq x y z
N MET A 1 1.82 -24.35 17.74
CA MET A 1 0.47 -23.87 17.33
C MET A 1 0.43 -23.40 15.88
N ALA A 2 1.43 -22.65 15.38
CA ALA A 2 1.56 -22.26 13.97
C ALA A 2 1.73 -23.47 13.01
N GLU A 3 2.54 -24.47 13.38
CA GLU A 3 2.75 -25.67 12.55
C GLU A 3 1.48 -26.53 12.35
N ALA A 4 0.59 -26.55 13.35
CA ALA A 4 -0.68 -27.28 13.27
C ALA A 4 -1.72 -26.60 12.35
N LEU A 5 -1.59 -25.29 12.12
CA LEU A 5 -2.41 -24.52 11.18
C LEU A 5 -1.96 -24.78 9.75
N MET A 6 -0.65 -24.90 9.50
CA MET A 6 -0.10 -25.14 8.17
C MET A 6 -0.44 -26.54 7.63
N ALA A 7 -0.61 -27.54 8.50
CA ALA A 7 -0.93 -28.91 8.10
C ALA A 7 -2.41 -29.14 7.70
N LYS A 8 -3.34 -28.25 8.09
CA LYS A 8 -4.78 -28.38 7.75
C LYS A 8 -5.14 -27.91 6.33
N TYR A 9 -4.29 -27.09 5.71
CA TYR A 9 -4.56 -26.48 4.41
C TYR A 9 -3.57 -27.04 3.38
N GLN A 10 -3.79 -28.27 2.89
CA GLN A 10 -2.99 -28.88 1.81
C GLN A 10 -2.66 -27.85 0.71
N LEU A 11 -1.44 -27.29 0.77
CA LEU A 11 -0.97 -26.17 -0.03
C LEU A 11 -0.58 -26.66 -1.42
N GLY A 12 -1.58 -26.81 -2.28
CA GLY A 12 -1.43 -26.76 -3.73
C GLY A 12 -1.56 -25.30 -4.20
N ALA A 13 -0.81 -24.94 -5.25
CA ALA A 13 -0.63 -23.59 -5.76
C ALA A 13 -1.90 -22.72 -5.82
N ASN A 14 -1.81 -21.52 -5.24
CA ASN A 14 -2.58 -20.30 -5.54
C ASN A 14 -4.07 -20.49 -5.84
N THR A 15 -4.88 -20.77 -4.82
CA THR A 15 -6.32 -20.53 -4.90
C THR A 15 -6.61 -19.09 -4.48
N PRO A 16 -7.27 -18.26 -5.31
CA PRO A 16 -7.43 -16.80 -5.08
C PRO A 16 -8.38 -16.42 -3.93
N ASN A 17 -8.72 -17.34 -3.03
CA ASN A 17 -9.75 -17.12 -2.02
C ASN A 17 -9.53 -17.92 -0.73
N VAL A 18 -8.27 -18.03 -0.28
CA VAL A 18 -7.96 -18.54 1.06
C VAL A 18 -8.26 -17.43 2.08
N PRO A 19 -9.03 -17.68 3.16
CA PRO A 19 -9.29 -16.68 4.18
C PRO A 19 -7.96 -16.19 4.77
N SER A 20 -7.77 -14.87 4.78
CA SER A 20 -6.54 -14.28 5.32
C SER A 20 -6.41 -14.60 6.82
N PRO A 21 -5.27 -15.18 7.26
CA PRO A 21 -4.97 -15.38 8.67
C PRO A 21 -4.96 -14.07 9.47
N LEU A 22 -4.80 -12.93 8.78
CA LEU A 22 -4.70 -11.59 9.36
C LEU A 22 -6.06 -10.96 9.71
N SER A 23 -7.17 -11.64 9.47
CA SER A 23 -8.51 -11.11 9.78
C SER A 23 -8.82 -11.05 11.29
N VAL A 24 -8.04 -11.75 12.12
CA VAL A 24 -8.20 -11.76 13.58
C VAL A 24 -7.28 -10.71 14.20
N GLY A 25 -7.84 -9.65 14.80
CA GLY A 25 -7.09 -8.68 15.61
C GLY A 25 -6.72 -7.35 14.95
N LEU A 26 -7.18 -7.09 13.72
CA LEU A 26 -6.90 -5.84 12.97
C LEU A 26 -7.19 -4.56 13.77
N HIS A 27 -8.24 -4.54 14.60
CA HIS A 27 -8.59 -3.39 15.44
C HIS A 27 -7.53 -3.09 16.50
N GLU A 28 -6.97 -4.12 17.13
CA GLU A 28 -5.95 -3.95 18.17
C GLU A 28 -4.58 -3.61 17.56
N THR A 29 -4.26 -4.19 16.40
CA THR A 29 -3.09 -3.79 15.61
C THR A 29 -3.18 -2.32 15.18
N TYR A 30 -4.35 -1.89 14.69
CA TYR A 30 -4.61 -0.51 14.30
C TYR A 30 -4.48 0.47 15.46
N LYS A 31 -5.06 0.15 16.63
CA LYS A 31 -4.90 0.98 17.86
C LYS A 31 -3.44 1.12 18.27
N LYS A 32 -2.67 0.02 18.19
CA LYS A 32 -1.24 0.04 18.53
C LYS A 32 -0.46 0.96 17.59
N MET A 33 -0.67 0.85 16.28
CA MET A 33 -0.01 1.71 15.29
C MET A 33 -0.37 3.20 15.46
N HIS A 34 -1.60 3.51 15.86
CA HIS A 34 -2.02 4.89 16.16
C HIS A 34 -1.45 5.42 17.48
N ALA A 35 -1.34 4.58 18.51
CA ALA A 35 -0.76 4.94 19.80
C ALA A 35 0.75 5.20 19.70
N GLU A 36 1.45 4.47 18.83
CA GLU A 36 2.88 4.67 18.54
C GLU A 36 3.14 5.91 17.67
N GLY A 37 2.09 6.49 17.08
CA GLY A 37 2.16 7.66 16.22
C GLY A 37 2.80 7.31 14.89
N VAL A 38 2.01 7.14 13.83
CA VAL A 38 2.57 6.98 12.48
C VAL A 38 3.28 8.28 12.12
N PRO A 39 4.61 8.27 11.90
CA PRO A 39 5.34 9.48 11.56
C PRO A 39 4.78 10.02 10.25
N VAL A 40 4.10 11.17 10.33
CA VAL A 40 3.69 11.92 9.16
C VAL A 40 4.97 12.58 8.66
N PRO A 41 5.50 12.18 7.50
CA PRO A 41 6.74 12.80 7.06
C PRO A 41 6.42 14.28 6.74
N PRO A 42 7.39 15.19 6.93
CA PRO A 42 7.18 16.59 6.59
C PRO A 42 6.86 16.72 5.09
N PHE A 43 6.17 17.81 4.72
CA PHE A 43 6.03 18.20 3.32
C PHE A 43 7.42 18.16 2.66
N ARG A 44 7.54 17.44 1.53
CA ARG A 44 8.81 17.33 0.82
C ARG A 44 9.20 18.69 0.25
N GLU A 45 10.32 19.22 0.74
CA GLU A 45 10.98 20.34 0.10
C GLU A 45 11.33 19.99 -1.35
N PRO A 46 11.24 20.96 -2.29
CA PRO A 46 11.71 20.74 -3.66
C PRO A 46 13.18 20.31 -3.65
N LYS A 47 13.45 19.13 -4.20
CA LYS A 47 14.81 18.60 -4.34
C LYS A 47 14.95 17.79 -5.62
N ILE A 48 16.18 17.62 -6.08
CA ILE A 48 16.51 16.75 -7.20
C ILE A 48 16.51 15.30 -6.69
N TYR A 49 15.78 14.42 -7.39
CA TYR A 49 15.72 12.99 -7.08
C TYR A 49 16.68 12.20 -7.97
N GLN A 50 17.22 11.10 -7.44
CA GLN A 50 18.14 10.24 -8.18
C GLN A 50 17.40 9.16 -8.98
N SER A 51 16.19 8.79 -8.55
CA SER A 51 15.35 7.80 -9.22
C SER A 51 13.91 8.27 -9.34
N ILE A 52 13.23 7.83 -10.40
CA ILE A 52 11.78 8.00 -10.56
C ILE A 52 11.00 7.28 -9.46
N VAL A 53 11.56 6.18 -8.91
CA VAL A 53 10.97 5.41 -7.81
C VAL A 53 10.83 6.27 -6.56
N ASP A 54 11.73 7.22 -6.34
CA ASP A 54 11.66 8.14 -5.19
C ASP A 54 10.43 9.05 -5.24
N LEU A 55 9.79 9.20 -6.39
CA LEU A 55 8.58 9.99 -6.61
C LEU A 55 7.28 9.20 -6.37
N ILE A 56 7.35 7.88 -6.14
CA ILE A 56 6.18 7.07 -5.80
C ILE A 56 5.63 7.52 -4.44
N GLY A 57 4.32 7.71 -4.38
CA GLY A 57 3.61 8.21 -3.21
C GLY A 57 3.41 9.72 -3.23
N TRP A 58 3.15 10.30 -2.05
CA TRP A 58 2.94 11.76 -1.90
C TRP A 58 1.90 12.41 -2.82
N THR A 59 1.00 11.61 -3.36
CA THR A 59 -0.08 12.06 -4.22
C THR A 59 -0.99 13.04 -3.49
N PRO A 60 -1.47 14.09 -4.16
CA PRO A 60 -2.24 15.13 -3.50
C PRO A 60 -3.62 14.62 -3.06
N LEU A 61 -4.12 15.24 -1.99
CA LEU A 61 -5.51 15.20 -1.57
C LEU A 61 -6.18 16.48 -2.09
N VAL A 62 -7.18 16.35 -2.94
CA VAL A 62 -7.87 17.48 -3.58
C VAL A 62 -9.34 17.47 -3.19
N GLU A 63 -9.84 18.57 -2.66
CA GLU A 63 -11.25 18.72 -2.31
C GLU A 63 -12.12 18.74 -3.58
N ILE A 64 -13.16 17.90 -3.61
CA ILE A 64 -14.17 17.94 -4.68
C ILE A 64 -15.21 18.98 -4.27
N TYR A 65 -15.05 20.22 -4.72
CA TYR A 65 -15.88 21.34 -4.26
C TYR A 65 -17.16 21.57 -5.10
N GLN A 66 -17.06 21.58 -6.43
CA GLN A 66 -18.20 21.99 -7.27
C GLN A 66 -19.35 20.97 -7.23
N ILE A 67 -19.04 19.69 -7.44
CA ILE A 67 -20.04 18.60 -7.43
C ILE A 67 -20.71 18.48 -6.07
N THR A 68 -19.93 18.55 -4.97
CA THR A 68 -20.50 18.45 -3.62
C THR A 68 -21.43 19.61 -3.30
N LYS A 69 -21.10 20.83 -3.77
CA LYS A 69 -21.96 22.00 -3.64
C LYS A 69 -23.27 21.87 -4.43
N GLU A 70 -23.20 21.41 -5.68
CA GLU A 70 -24.38 21.21 -6.55
C GLU A 70 -25.32 20.14 -6.00
N GLU A 71 -24.78 19.07 -5.42
CA GLU A 71 -25.53 17.94 -4.85
C GLU A 71 -25.97 18.15 -3.38
N GLY A 72 -25.69 19.31 -2.78
CA GLY A 72 -26.05 19.60 -1.38
C GLY A 72 -25.34 18.71 -0.34
N VAL A 73 -24.16 18.17 -0.69
CA VAL A 73 -23.37 17.31 0.19
C VAL A 73 -22.77 18.15 1.32
N VAL A 74 -23.18 17.86 2.55
CA VAL A 74 -22.71 18.56 3.77
C VAL A 74 -21.34 18.07 4.26
N ALA A 75 -20.89 16.90 3.80
CA ALA A 75 -19.60 16.33 4.18
C ALA A 75 -18.46 16.89 3.31
N ARG A 76 -17.27 17.04 3.89
CA ARG A 76 -16.06 17.34 3.11
C ARG A 76 -15.62 16.09 2.34
N VAL A 77 -15.72 16.15 1.01
CA VAL A 77 -15.27 15.06 0.13
C VAL A 77 -13.93 15.42 -0.50
N VAL A 78 -12.97 14.49 -0.40
CA VAL A 78 -11.60 14.70 -0.86
C VAL A 78 -11.18 13.52 -1.74
N ALA A 79 -10.61 13.81 -2.90
CA ALA A 79 -10.03 12.83 -3.81
C ALA A 79 -8.55 12.63 -3.49
N LYS A 80 -8.13 11.37 -3.33
CA LYS A 80 -6.72 10.97 -3.28
C LYS A 80 -6.25 10.64 -4.70
N LEU A 81 -5.44 11.50 -5.29
CA LEU A 81 -5.09 11.42 -6.72
C LEU A 81 -3.94 10.44 -7.00
N GLU A 82 -4.16 9.14 -6.77
CA GLU A 82 -3.18 8.08 -7.01
C GLU A 82 -2.77 7.89 -8.48
N GLY A 83 -3.51 8.47 -9.42
CA GLY A 83 -3.10 8.54 -10.83
C GLY A 83 -1.88 9.44 -11.08
N LEU A 84 -1.43 10.20 -10.07
CA LEU A 84 -0.25 11.07 -10.15
C LEU A 84 1.04 10.40 -9.66
N ASN A 85 1.02 9.11 -9.33
CA ASN A 85 2.27 8.37 -9.22
C ASN A 85 2.93 8.25 -10.62
N PRO A 86 4.25 8.05 -10.71
CA PRO A 86 4.97 8.05 -12.00
C PRO A 86 4.49 7.02 -13.04
N GLY A 87 4.09 5.84 -12.61
CA GLY A 87 3.45 4.78 -13.40
C GLY A 87 1.94 4.99 -13.59
N SER A 88 1.42 6.17 -13.23
CA SER A 88 0.05 6.63 -13.46
C SER A 88 -1.04 5.80 -12.78
N SER A 89 -0.71 5.04 -11.73
CA SER A 89 -1.71 4.29 -10.98
C SER A 89 -1.33 4.08 -9.52
N VAL A 90 -2.31 3.68 -8.72
CA VAL A 90 -2.09 3.26 -7.32
C VAL A 90 -1.16 2.04 -7.19
N LYS A 91 -0.96 1.28 -8.28
CA LYS A 91 -0.19 0.03 -8.25
C LYS A 91 1.31 0.25 -8.08
N ASP A 92 1.80 1.46 -8.38
CA ASP A 92 3.18 1.84 -8.13
C ASP A 92 3.60 1.59 -6.67
N ARG A 93 2.70 1.86 -5.72
CA ARG A 93 2.97 1.66 -4.29
C ARG A 93 3.20 0.19 -3.97
N ILE A 94 2.26 -0.67 -4.35
CA ILE A 94 2.35 -2.09 -4.00
C ILE A 94 3.45 -2.79 -4.81
N ALA A 95 3.67 -2.39 -6.06
CA ALA A 95 4.76 -2.92 -6.87
C ALA A 95 6.12 -2.63 -6.22
N LEU A 96 6.34 -1.40 -5.73
CA LEU A 96 7.57 -1.05 -5.01
C LEU A 96 7.75 -1.91 -3.75
N GLU A 97 6.72 -1.98 -2.90
CA GLU A 97 6.81 -2.73 -1.64
C GLU A 97 7.00 -4.23 -1.86
N MET A 98 6.36 -4.81 -2.88
CA MET A 98 6.55 -6.23 -3.24
C MET A 98 7.98 -6.54 -3.66
N ILE A 99 8.60 -5.66 -4.45
CA ILE A 99 9.99 -5.82 -4.87
C ILE A 99 10.94 -5.65 -3.69
N LEU A 100 10.80 -4.58 -2.90
CA LEU A 100 11.66 -4.32 -1.73
C LEU A 100 11.61 -5.47 -0.71
N ASP A 101 10.40 -5.97 -0.41
CA ASP A 101 10.22 -7.10 0.51
C ASP A 101 10.84 -8.39 -0.05
N ALA A 102 10.67 -8.66 -1.35
CA ALA A 102 11.27 -9.82 -2.00
C ALA A 102 12.81 -9.74 -2.04
N GLU A 103 13.39 -8.58 -2.31
CA GLU A 103 14.84 -8.35 -2.26
C GLU A 103 15.38 -8.52 -0.82
N GLN A 104 14.69 -7.92 0.16
CA GLN A 104 15.08 -8.02 1.58
C GLN A 104 15.06 -9.49 2.07
N LYS A 105 14.12 -10.29 1.59
CA LYS A 105 14.00 -11.72 1.89
C LYS A 105 14.91 -12.60 1.03
N GLY A 106 15.62 -12.04 0.05
CA GLY A 106 16.46 -12.79 -0.88
C GLY A 106 15.68 -13.70 -1.84
N LEU A 107 14.41 -13.41 -2.09
CA LEU A 107 13.53 -14.18 -2.99
C LEU A 107 13.78 -13.86 -4.47
N ILE A 108 14.29 -12.65 -4.76
CA ILE A 108 14.68 -12.22 -6.10
C ILE A 108 16.12 -11.73 -6.11
N THR A 109 16.78 -11.85 -7.26
CA THR A 109 18.19 -11.48 -7.43
C THR A 109 18.42 -10.87 -8.83
N PRO A 110 19.44 -9.99 -8.99
CA PRO A 110 19.75 -9.39 -10.28
C PRO A 110 20.01 -10.43 -11.37
N GLY A 111 19.48 -10.18 -12.57
CA GLY A 111 19.68 -11.05 -13.75
C GLY A 111 18.72 -12.24 -13.84
N VAL A 112 17.83 -12.44 -12.86
CA VAL A 112 16.78 -13.45 -12.88
C VAL A 112 15.43 -12.81 -13.19
N THR A 113 14.68 -13.38 -14.13
CA THR A 113 13.31 -12.95 -14.41
C THR A 113 12.36 -13.50 -13.35
N THR A 114 11.61 -12.62 -12.71
CA THR A 114 10.53 -12.97 -11.76
C THR A 114 9.19 -12.54 -12.34
N LEU A 115 8.21 -13.44 -12.33
CA LEU A 115 6.83 -13.12 -12.65
C LEU A 115 6.08 -12.76 -11.36
N ILE A 116 5.43 -11.60 -11.37
CA ILE A 116 4.69 -11.03 -10.25
C ILE A 116 3.23 -10.84 -10.65
#